data_AF-A0A7X7E9W2-F1
#
_entry.id   AF-A0A7X7E9W2-F1
#
_cell.length_a   1.000
_cell.length_b   1.000
_cell.length_c   1.000
_cell.angle_alpha   90.00
_cell.angle_beta   90.00
_cell.angle_gamma   90.00
#
_symmetry.space_group_name_H-M   'P 1'
#
loop_
_entity.id
_entity.type
_entity.pdbx_description
1 polymer ?
#
loop_
_entity_poly.entity_id
_entity_poly.type
_entity_poly.pdbx_seq_one_letter_code
_entity_poly.pdbx_strand_id
1 'polypeptide(L)'
;GFVGFLGADITPDRLLKDGDLVDLGGGVALRVVHLPGHTPGSVGFLFEDDGTFVSGDSIPGAGTPDGCLPVILDIETYRESMERLLTLPIKTLHTTHPFRGIHAEPATVRQGSDVETYLHECLEFAGILWGAMQEQAELGGGGTMMETADRLIDSLPAELGLRRVADLPVPGMAMATIYWNMQKLMGS
;
A
#
# COMPACT_ATOMS: atom_id res chain seq x y z
N GLY A 1 -15.02 8.11 15.48
CA GLY A 1 -13.60 7.92 15.10
C GLY A 1 -13.53 7.07 13.86
N PHE A 2 -12.37 7.01 13.18
CA PHE A 2 -12.14 6.28 11.92
C PHE A 2 -12.74 4.86 11.89
N VAL A 3 -12.68 4.13 13.02
CA VAL A 3 -13.27 2.79 13.18
C VAL A 3 -14.79 2.76 12.98
N GLY A 4 -15.52 3.78 13.46
CA GLY A 4 -16.98 3.86 13.32
C GLY A 4 -17.45 4.16 11.88
N PHE A 5 -16.55 4.55 10.98
CA PHE A 5 -16.85 4.71 9.55
C PHE A 5 -16.79 3.37 8.79
N LEU A 6 -16.05 2.39 9.31
CA LEU A 6 -15.80 1.11 8.64
C LEU A 6 -16.88 0.04 8.91
N GLY A 7 -17.77 0.27 9.87
CA GLY A 7 -18.87 -0.63 10.20
C GLY A 7 -18.88 -1.04 11.67
N ALA A 8 -19.73 -2.03 12.00
CA ALA A 8 -19.75 -2.61 13.33
C ALA A 8 -18.52 -3.50 13.55
N ASP A 9 -18.01 -3.53 14.78
CA ASP A 9 -16.96 -4.47 15.15
C ASP A 9 -17.48 -5.91 14.97
N ILE A 10 -16.81 -6.66 14.10
CA ILE A 10 -17.05 -8.09 13.91
C ILE A 10 -15.85 -8.87 14.47
N THR A 11 -16.13 -9.93 15.23
CA THR A 11 -15.08 -10.86 15.68
C THR A 11 -14.87 -11.90 14.59
N PRO A 12 -13.66 -12.06 14.04
CA PRO A 12 -13.40 -13.08 13.04
C PRO A 12 -13.50 -14.48 13.67
N ASP A 13 -14.12 -15.42 12.95
CA ASP A 13 -14.20 -16.83 13.38
C ASP A 13 -12.84 -17.52 13.39
N ARG A 14 -11.92 -17.06 12.54
CA ARG A 14 -10.56 -17.59 12.40
C ARG A 14 -9.57 -16.46 12.15
N LEU A 15 -8.48 -16.47 12.92
CA LEU A 15 -7.28 -15.67 12.62
C LEU A 15 -6.38 -16.44 11.67
N LEU A 16 -5.85 -15.75 10.66
CA LEU A 16 -4.99 -16.33 9.65
C LEU A 16 -3.52 -16.11 10.00
N LYS A 17 -2.70 -17.14 9.82
CA LYS A 17 -1.24 -17.04 9.92
C LYS A 17 -0.61 -17.00 8.53
N ASP A 18 0.58 -16.45 8.45
CA ASP A 18 1.36 -16.49 7.22
C ASP A 18 1.62 -17.94 6.80
N GLY A 19 1.44 -18.23 5.51
CA GLY A 19 1.59 -19.57 4.95
C GLY A 19 0.43 -20.52 5.23
N ASP A 20 -0.61 -20.11 5.97
CA ASP A 20 -1.81 -20.93 6.15
C ASP A 20 -2.41 -21.31 4.78
N LEU A 21 -2.85 -22.55 4.67
CA LEU A 21 -3.71 -22.97 3.55
C LEU A 21 -5.18 -22.85 3.98
N VAL A 22 -5.97 -22.14 3.18
CA VAL A 22 -7.43 -22.06 3.34
C VAL A 22 -8.07 -22.87 2.23
N ASP A 23 -8.68 -23.99 2.62
CA ASP A 23 -9.48 -24.83 1.73
C ASP A 23 -10.89 -24.24 1.60
N LEU A 24 -11.28 -23.92 0.37
CA LEU A 24 -12.61 -23.40 0.03
C LEU A 24 -13.58 -24.51 -0.42
N GLY A 25 -13.11 -25.76 -0.44
CA GLY A 25 -13.82 -26.90 -0.99
C GLY A 25 -13.72 -26.97 -2.51
N GLY A 26 -14.21 -28.08 -3.08
CA GLY A 26 -14.24 -28.26 -4.54
C GLY A 26 -12.85 -28.33 -5.21
N GLY A 27 -11.79 -28.61 -4.42
CA GLY A 27 -10.41 -28.61 -4.90
C GLY A 27 -9.76 -27.24 -4.99
N VAL A 28 -10.41 -26.18 -4.46
CA VAL A 28 -9.86 -24.82 -4.45
C VAL A 28 -9.24 -24.54 -3.09
N ALA A 29 -7.95 -24.23 -3.08
CA ALA A 29 -7.26 -23.77 -1.88
C ALA A 29 -6.42 -22.54 -2.19
N LEU A 30 -6.29 -21.66 -1.19
CA LEU A 30 -5.47 -20.47 -1.28
C LEU A 30 -4.45 -20.44 -0.15
N ARG A 31 -3.22 -20.01 -0.45
CA ARG A 31 -2.19 -19.76 0.55
C ARG A 31 -2.25 -18.32 1.01
N VAL A 32 -2.30 -18.13 2.33
CA VAL A 32 -2.21 -16.84 2.98
C VAL A 32 -0.78 -16.32 2.86
N VAL A 33 -0.64 -15.07 2.42
CA VAL A 33 0.61 -14.32 2.37
C VAL A 33 0.41 -13.05 3.18
N HIS A 34 1.09 -12.93 4.31
CA HIS A 34 1.09 -11.70 5.09
C HIS A 34 1.80 -10.58 4.31
N LEU A 35 1.15 -9.42 4.26
CA LEU A 35 1.58 -8.21 3.57
C LEU A 35 1.55 -7.00 4.52
N PRO A 36 2.24 -7.04 5.67
CA PRO A 36 2.26 -5.91 6.58
C PRO A 36 2.87 -4.68 5.92
N GLY A 37 2.44 -3.50 6.37
CA GLY A 37 2.92 -2.21 5.86
C GLY A 37 1.80 -1.34 5.31
N HIS A 38 0.88 -1.89 4.48
CA HIS A 38 -0.39 -1.21 4.20
C HIS A 38 -1.19 -1.06 5.49
N THR A 39 -1.36 -2.16 6.23
CA THR A 39 -1.74 -2.18 7.65
C THR A 39 -0.98 -3.29 8.36
N PRO A 40 -0.91 -3.32 9.71
CA PRO A 40 -0.24 -4.41 10.42
C PRO A 40 -0.87 -5.80 10.17
N GLY A 41 -2.18 -5.86 9.89
CA GLY A 41 -2.93 -7.10 9.70
C GLY A 41 -3.20 -7.46 8.23
N SER A 42 -2.58 -6.75 7.28
CA SER A 42 -2.79 -6.94 5.86
C SER A 42 -2.32 -8.32 5.38
N VAL A 43 -3.14 -8.96 4.54
CA VAL A 43 -2.84 -10.24 3.90
C VAL A 43 -3.25 -10.22 2.44
N GLY A 44 -2.60 -11.04 1.63
CA GLY A 44 -3.04 -11.44 0.30
C GLY A 44 -3.18 -12.96 0.22
N PHE A 45 -3.77 -13.43 -0.89
CA PHE A 45 -4.10 -14.82 -1.10
C PHE A 45 -3.57 -15.30 -2.44
N LEU A 46 -2.74 -16.35 -2.42
CA LEU A 46 -2.15 -16.96 -3.60
C LEU A 46 -2.87 -18.26 -3.94
N PHE A 47 -3.41 -18.36 -5.15
CA PHE A 47 -3.83 -19.59 -5.77
C PHE A 47 -2.59 -20.22 -6.44
N GLU A 48 -2.03 -21.24 -5.82
CA GLU A 48 -0.76 -21.83 -6.28
C GLU A 48 -0.86 -22.52 -7.64
N ASP A 49 -2.03 -23.09 -7.95
CA ASP A 49 -2.24 -23.88 -9.15
C ASP A 49 -2.04 -23.07 -10.44
N ASP A 50 -2.43 -21.79 -10.43
CA ASP A 50 -2.36 -20.92 -11.60
C ASP A 50 -1.51 -19.65 -11.39
N GLY A 51 -1.12 -19.33 -10.16
CA GLY A 51 -0.35 -18.14 -9.83
C GLY A 51 -1.19 -16.87 -9.71
N THR A 52 -2.51 -16.99 -9.51
CA THR A 52 -3.38 -15.85 -9.23
C THR A 52 -3.17 -15.35 -7.81
N PHE A 53 -2.95 -14.05 -7.65
CA PHE A 53 -2.77 -13.39 -6.36
C PHE A 53 -3.83 -12.32 -6.15
N VAL A 54 -4.53 -12.36 -5.02
CA VAL A 54 -5.50 -11.35 -4.60
C VAL A 54 -4.90 -10.60 -3.41
N SER A 55 -4.56 -9.32 -3.57
CA SER A 55 -3.82 -8.56 -2.56
C SER A 55 -4.69 -7.66 -1.67
N GLY A 56 -5.97 -7.49 -2.03
CA GLY A 56 -6.82 -6.45 -1.45
C GLY A 56 -6.23 -5.06 -1.74
N ASP A 57 -6.11 -4.25 -0.69
CA ASP A 57 -5.54 -2.89 -0.75
C ASP A 57 -4.02 -2.86 -0.48
N SER A 58 -3.42 -4.03 -0.23
CA SER A 58 -2.07 -4.12 0.34
C SER A 58 -0.93 -3.79 -0.63
N ILE A 59 -1.24 -3.57 -1.92
CA ILE A 59 -0.27 -3.19 -2.96
C ILE A 59 -0.81 -1.94 -3.69
N PRO A 60 -0.84 -0.77 -3.02
CA PRO A 60 -1.51 0.40 -3.55
C PRO A 60 -0.67 1.18 -4.58
N GLY A 61 0.58 0.80 -4.82
CA GLY A 61 1.45 1.46 -5.80
C GLY A 61 1.61 2.95 -5.51
N ALA A 62 1.54 3.78 -6.55
CA ALA A 62 1.51 5.24 -6.44
C ALA A 62 0.09 5.78 -6.15
N GLY A 63 -0.81 4.95 -5.62
CA GLY A 63 -2.18 5.32 -5.26
C GLY A 63 -3.18 5.11 -6.39
N THR A 64 -4.30 5.82 -6.31
CA THR A 64 -5.39 5.79 -7.28
C THR A 64 -5.22 6.89 -8.35
N PRO A 65 -6.00 6.84 -9.46
CA PRO A 65 -5.86 7.80 -10.57
C PRO A 65 -6.21 9.25 -10.21
N ASP A 66 -6.88 9.45 -9.08
CA ASP A 66 -7.24 10.77 -8.56
C ASP A 66 -6.06 11.47 -7.86
N GLY A 67 -4.89 10.84 -7.78
CA GLY A 67 -3.68 11.42 -7.21
C GLY A 67 -3.65 11.41 -5.68
N CYS A 68 -4.53 10.64 -5.04
CA CYS A 68 -4.48 10.42 -3.59
C CYS A 68 -3.21 9.66 -3.19
N LEU A 69 -2.57 10.10 -2.11
CA LEU A 69 -1.47 9.34 -1.52
C LEU A 69 -1.98 7.96 -1.05
N PRO A 70 -1.31 6.85 -1.42
CA PRO A 70 -1.72 5.52 -1.00
C PRO A 70 -1.58 5.36 0.51
N VAL A 71 -2.41 4.50 1.10
CA VAL A 71 -2.32 4.15 2.53
C VAL A 71 -1.17 3.15 2.73
N ILE A 72 -0.10 3.59 3.38
CA ILE A 72 1.07 2.79 3.75
C ILE A 72 1.46 3.23 5.17
N LEU A 73 1.04 2.48 6.18
CA LEU A 73 1.26 2.86 7.59
C LEU A 73 2.69 2.59 8.08
N ASP A 74 3.40 1.65 7.45
CA ASP A 74 4.82 1.41 7.67
C ASP A 74 5.51 1.11 6.33
N ILE A 75 6.29 2.07 5.83
CA ILE A 75 6.88 2.01 4.50
C ILE A 75 8.04 1.02 4.42
N GLU A 76 8.79 0.81 5.50
CA GLU A 76 9.90 -0.14 5.54
C GLU A 76 9.34 -1.56 5.48
N THR A 77 8.35 -1.87 6.32
CA THR A 77 7.68 -3.18 6.31
C THR A 77 6.90 -3.41 5.01
N TYR A 78 6.32 -2.36 4.41
CA TYR A 78 5.72 -2.46 3.08
C TYR A 78 6.73 -2.86 2.01
N ARG A 79 7.95 -2.30 2.03
CA ARG A 79 9.01 -2.65 1.08
C ARG A 79 9.41 -4.12 1.23
N GLU A 80 9.58 -4.61 2.45
CA GLU A 80 9.85 -6.03 2.72
C GLU A 80 8.75 -6.94 2.13
N SER A 81 7.49 -6.53 2.25
CA SER A 81 6.36 -7.24 1.64
C SER A 81 6.44 -7.25 0.12
N MET A 82 6.81 -6.14 -0.53
CA MET A 82 6.95 -6.09 -2.00
C MET A 82 8.14 -6.93 -2.49
N GLU A 83 9.27 -6.89 -1.79
CA GLU A 83 10.44 -7.73 -2.05
C GLU A 83 10.07 -9.22 -1.96
N ARG A 84 9.29 -9.60 -0.94
CA ARG A 84 8.78 -10.97 -0.82
C ARG A 84 7.88 -11.35 -1.99
N LEU A 85 6.97 -10.48 -2.42
CA LEU A 85 6.06 -10.77 -3.54
C LEU A 85 6.81 -11.04 -4.85
N LEU A 86 7.93 -10.36 -5.10
CA LEU A 86 8.80 -10.61 -6.26
C LEU A 86 9.40 -12.03 -6.27
N THR A 87 9.43 -12.72 -5.13
CA THR A 87 9.91 -14.12 -5.04
C THR A 87 8.84 -15.17 -5.29
N LEU A 88 7.56 -14.76 -5.36
CA LEU A 88 6.43 -15.67 -5.52
C LEU A 88 6.08 -15.86 -7.01
N PRO A 89 5.51 -17.01 -7.39
CA PRO A 89 5.15 -17.31 -8.78
C PRO A 89 3.83 -16.63 -9.19
N ILE A 90 3.73 -15.31 -9.03
CA ILE A 90 2.52 -14.54 -9.34
C ILE A 90 2.47 -14.28 -10.85
N LYS A 91 1.40 -14.76 -11.50
CA LYS A 91 1.14 -14.56 -12.93
C LYS A 91 0.03 -13.55 -13.19
N THR A 92 -0.95 -13.50 -12.30
CA THR A 92 -2.06 -12.56 -12.34
C THR A 92 -2.23 -11.93 -10.97
N LEU A 93 -2.20 -10.61 -10.90
CA LEU A 93 -2.40 -9.84 -9.68
C LEU A 93 -3.76 -9.13 -9.72
N HIS A 94 -4.57 -9.33 -8.70
CA HIS A 94 -5.84 -8.65 -8.47
C HIS A 94 -5.74 -7.70 -7.27
N THR A 95 -6.11 -6.44 -7.48
CA THR A 95 -6.22 -5.40 -6.44
C THR A 95 -7.67 -4.94 -6.32
N THR A 96 -8.06 -4.41 -5.16
CA THR A 96 -9.43 -3.88 -4.94
C THR A 96 -9.74 -2.64 -5.79
N HIS A 97 -8.72 -1.83 -6.06
CA HIS A 97 -8.82 -0.56 -6.75
C HIS A 97 -7.93 -0.53 -8.00
N PRO A 98 -8.20 0.36 -8.97
CA PRO A 98 -7.34 0.56 -10.14
C PRO A 98 -6.08 1.32 -9.73
N PHE A 99 -5.24 0.69 -8.90
CA PHE A 99 -3.99 1.27 -8.47
C PHE A 99 -3.05 1.42 -9.67
N ARG A 100 -2.25 2.47 -9.64
CA ARG A 100 -1.26 2.79 -10.68
C ARG A 100 0.15 2.65 -10.12
N GLY A 101 1.11 2.42 -11.01
CA GLY A 101 2.52 2.57 -10.68
C GLY A 101 3.00 4.01 -10.90
N ILE A 102 4.31 4.19 -10.98
CA ILE A 102 4.93 5.45 -11.43
C ILE A 102 4.66 5.62 -12.94
N HIS A 103 4.78 4.53 -13.70
CA HIS A 103 4.53 4.50 -15.14
C HIS A 103 3.44 3.50 -15.52
N ALA A 104 3.22 2.47 -14.71
CA ALA A 104 2.16 1.50 -14.95
C ALA A 104 0.77 2.15 -14.85
N GLU A 105 -0.02 1.99 -15.91
CA GLU A 105 -1.39 2.51 -15.98
C GLU A 105 -2.29 1.94 -14.85
N PRO A 106 -3.34 2.67 -14.45
CA PRO A 106 -4.32 2.18 -13.49
C PRO A 106 -4.95 0.86 -13.91
N ALA A 107 -4.88 -0.16 -13.05
CA ALA A 107 -5.49 -1.46 -13.32
C ALA A 107 -5.91 -2.16 -12.02
N THR A 108 -7.03 -2.89 -12.06
CA THR A 108 -7.44 -3.82 -10.99
C THR A 108 -6.90 -5.23 -11.23
N VAL A 109 -6.42 -5.51 -12.44
CA VAL A 109 -5.87 -6.80 -12.85
C VAL A 109 -4.59 -6.56 -13.65
N ARG A 110 -3.49 -7.20 -13.24
CA ARG A 110 -2.20 -7.17 -13.94
C ARG A 110 -1.76 -8.59 -14.28
N GLN A 111 -1.09 -8.77 -15.41
CA GLN A 111 -0.73 -10.10 -15.91
C GLN A 111 0.67 -10.16 -16.50
N GLY A 112 1.31 -11.31 -16.36
CA GLY A 112 2.63 -11.57 -16.93
C GLY A 112 3.67 -10.58 -16.41
N SER A 113 4.49 -10.00 -17.30
CA SER A 113 5.55 -9.07 -16.94
C SER A 113 5.04 -7.77 -16.29
N ASP A 114 3.77 -7.39 -16.50
CA ASP A 114 3.19 -6.20 -15.87
C ASP A 114 3.13 -6.33 -14.34
N VAL A 115 3.00 -7.55 -13.82
CA VAL A 115 3.05 -7.80 -12.37
C VAL A 115 4.42 -7.41 -11.81
N GLU A 116 5.49 -7.89 -12.44
CA GLU A 116 6.86 -7.64 -12.01
C GLU A 116 7.22 -6.15 -12.15
N THR A 117 6.90 -5.54 -13.29
CA THR A 117 7.07 -4.09 -13.50
C THR A 117 6.35 -3.28 -12.42
N TYR A 118 5.09 -3.60 -12.14
CA TYR A 118 4.32 -2.90 -11.12
C TYR A 118 4.90 -3.06 -9.71
N LEU A 119 5.35 -4.26 -9.33
CA LEU A 119 5.97 -4.49 -8.02
C LEU A 119 7.31 -3.75 -7.86
N HIS A 120 8.11 -3.65 -8.93
CA HIS A 120 9.31 -2.82 -8.91
C HIS A 120 8.99 -1.33 -8.78
N GLU A 121 7.98 -0.84 -9.49
CA GLU A 121 7.52 0.55 -9.35
C GLU A 121 6.94 0.82 -7.95
N CYS A 122 6.30 -0.16 -7.31
CA CYS A 122 5.86 -0.06 -5.91
C CYS A 122 7.05 0.16 -4.95
N LEU A 123 8.16 -0.56 -5.17
CA LEU A 123 9.39 -0.41 -4.39
C LEU A 123 10.08 0.93 -4.63
N GLU A 124 10.12 1.37 -5.89
CA GLU A 124 10.68 2.65 -6.28
C GLU A 124 9.88 3.80 -5.68
N PHE A 125 8.56 3.79 -5.83
CA PHE A 125 7.66 4.78 -5.24
C PHE A 125 7.86 4.86 -3.73
N ALA A 126 7.88 3.71 -3.04
CA ALA A 126 8.09 3.67 -1.60
C ALA A 126 9.46 4.22 -1.20
N GLY A 127 10.50 3.98 -2.02
CA GLY A 127 11.84 4.55 -1.79
C GLY A 127 11.87 6.06 -1.92
N ILE A 128 11.27 6.61 -2.97
CA ILE A 128 11.18 8.06 -3.20
C ILE A 128 10.42 8.73 -2.04
N LEU A 129 9.26 8.17 -1.69
CA LEU A 129 8.43 8.71 -0.61
C LEU A 129 9.15 8.66 0.74
N TRP A 130 9.83 7.55 1.04
CA TRP A 130 10.58 7.40 2.29
C TRP A 130 11.74 8.39 2.39
N GLY A 131 12.53 8.55 1.32
CA GLY A 131 13.62 9.52 1.29
C GLY A 131 13.13 10.95 1.52
N ALA A 132 12.04 11.35 0.86
CA ALA A 132 11.43 12.66 1.07
C ALA A 132 10.92 12.84 2.52
N MET A 133 10.35 11.81 3.14
CA MET A 133 9.92 11.86 4.54
C MET A 133 11.12 12.02 5.50
N GLN A 134 12.22 11.32 5.25
CA GLN A 134 13.45 11.45 6.04
C GLN A 134 14.02 12.86 5.96
N GLU A 135 14.13 13.43 4.75
CA GLU A 135 14.58 14.80 4.55
C GLU A 135 13.67 15.82 5.27
N GLN A 136 12.35 15.66 5.17
CA GLN A 136 11.40 16.54 5.89
C GLN A 136 11.51 16.40 7.41
N ALA A 137 11.77 15.20 7.93
CA ALA A 137 11.97 14.98 9.36
C ALA A 137 13.25 15.67 9.87
N GLU A 138 14.33 15.66 9.08
CA GLU A 138 15.60 16.31 9.39
C GLU A 138 15.53 17.83 9.34
N LEU A 139 14.84 18.38 8.33
CA LEU A 139 14.68 19.84 8.19
C LEU A 139 13.99 20.44 9.43
N GLY A 140 13.09 19.68 10.05
CA GLY A 140 12.23 20.16 11.11
C GLY A 140 11.25 21.22 10.60
N GLY A 141 10.08 21.33 11.23
CA GLY A 141 9.09 22.28 10.75
C GLY A 141 7.94 22.49 11.73
N GLY A 142 7.57 23.76 11.90
CA GLY A 142 6.29 24.11 12.51
C GLY A 142 5.13 23.92 11.53
N GLY A 143 3.92 24.04 12.05
CA GLY A 143 2.69 23.94 11.27
C GLY A 143 1.87 22.70 11.57
N THR A 144 0.74 22.60 10.89
CA THR A 144 -0.19 21.50 11.01
C THR A 144 0.29 20.27 10.25
N MET A 145 -0.25 19.10 10.59
CA MET A 145 0.02 17.85 9.88
C MET A 145 -0.31 17.96 8.38
N MET A 146 -1.37 18.70 8.02
CA MET A 146 -1.75 18.97 6.63
C MET A 146 -0.71 19.83 5.88
N GLU A 147 -0.18 20.88 6.50
CA GLU A 147 0.87 21.70 5.89
C GLU A 147 2.16 20.92 5.68
N THR A 148 2.52 20.03 6.62
CA THR A 148 3.64 19.09 6.45
C THR A 148 3.39 18.14 5.29
N ALA A 149 2.16 17.65 5.14
CA ALA A 149 1.80 16.77 4.04
C ALA A 149 1.89 17.45 2.66
N ASP A 150 1.38 18.67 2.54
CA ASP A 150 1.45 19.41 1.29
C ASP A 150 2.90 19.77 0.93
N ARG A 151 3.74 20.15 1.91
CA ARG A 151 5.18 20.36 1.68
C ARG A 151 5.90 19.10 1.23
N LEU A 152 5.58 17.94 1.83
CA LEU A 152 6.11 16.67 1.40
C LEU A 152 5.72 16.39 -0.05
N ILE A 153 4.43 16.51 -0.39
CA ILE A 153 3.93 16.28 -1.76
C ILE A 153 4.58 17.24 -2.77
N ASP A 154 4.73 18.51 -2.41
CA ASP A 154 5.40 19.52 -3.25
C ASP A 154 6.89 19.22 -3.49
N SER A 155 7.53 18.47 -2.60
CA SER A 155 8.94 18.05 -2.74
C SER A 155 9.13 16.82 -3.63
N LEU A 156 8.05 16.08 -3.90
CA LEU A 156 8.09 14.84 -4.67
C LEU A 156 8.14 15.13 -6.19
N PRO A 157 8.70 14.21 -6.99
CA PRO A 157 8.68 14.32 -8.44
C PRO A 157 7.26 14.45 -9.01
N ALA A 158 7.05 15.41 -9.91
CA ALA A 158 5.73 15.68 -10.50
C ALA A 158 5.14 14.49 -11.27
N GLU A 159 6.00 13.62 -11.82
CA GLU A 159 5.61 12.38 -12.49
C GLU A 159 4.87 11.39 -11.59
N LEU A 160 5.01 11.51 -10.25
CA LEU A 160 4.23 10.70 -9.32
C LEU A 160 2.74 11.07 -9.35
N GLY A 161 2.35 12.19 -9.96
CA GLY A 161 0.94 12.55 -10.18
C GLY A 161 0.13 12.73 -8.88
N LEU A 162 0.80 13.01 -7.77
CA LEU A 162 0.16 13.19 -6.47
C LEU A 162 -0.46 14.59 -6.37
N ARG A 163 -1.63 14.68 -5.76
CA ARG A 163 -2.30 15.94 -5.46
C ARG A 163 -2.13 16.28 -3.99
N ARG A 164 -2.00 17.58 -3.70
CA ARG A 164 -2.01 18.10 -2.33
C ARG A 164 -3.22 17.60 -1.58
N VAL A 165 -3.03 17.33 -0.30
CA VAL A 165 -4.10 16.80 0.56
C VAL A 165 -5.25 17.80 0.67
N ALA A 166 -4.94 19.09 0.71
CA ALA A 166 -5.94 20.17 0.73
C ALA A 166 -6.90 20.14 -0.49
N ASP A 167 -6.49 19.54 -1.60
CA ASP A 167 -7.27 19.48 -2.84
C ASP A 167 -8.07 18.17 -3.01
N LEU A 168 -7.96 17.24 -2.04
CA LEU A 168 -8.60 15.93 -2.11
C LEU A 168 -10.02 15.94 -1.54
N PRO A 169 -10.94 15.12 -2.10
CA PRO A 169 -12.30 14.98 -1.56
C PRO A 169 -12.32 14.28 -0.20
N VAL A 170 -11.34 13.43 0.09
CA VAL A 170 -11.24 12.65 1.35
C VAL A 170 -9.81 12.74 1.93
N PRO A 171 -9.41 13.90 2.46
CA PRO A 171 -8.02 14.15 2.87
C PRO A 171 -7.53 13.23 3.99
N GLY A 172 -8.43 12.75 4.85
CA GLY A 172 -8.09 11.94 6.02
C GLY A 172 -7.37 10.62 5.70
N MET A 173 -7.65 9.99 4.55
CA MET A 173 -6.99 8.74 4.16
C MET A 173 -5.55 8.97 3.70
N ALA A 174 -5.33 9.99 2.85
CA ALA A 174 -3.99 10.37 2.39
C ALA A 174 -3.07 10.79 3.56
N MET A 175 -3.63 11.39 4.60
CA MET A 175 -2.88 11.82 5.78
C MET A 175 -2.32 10.67 6.62
N ALA A 176 -2.92 9.47 6.57
CA ALA A 176 -2.51 8.36 7.43
C ALA A 176 -1.06 7.95 7.16
N THR A 177 -0.68 7.82 5.89
CA THR A 177 0.67 7.43 5.46
C THR A 177 1.73 8.39 6.00
N ILE A 178 1.48 9.69 5.89
CA ILE A 178 2.43 10.71 6.36
C ILE A 178 2.47 10.69 7.88
N TYR A 179 1.31 10.67 8.55
CA TYR A 179 1.24 10.68 10.00
C TYR A 179 2.04 9.53 10.63
N TRP A 180 1.78 8.28 10.24
CA TRP A 180 2.40 7.12 10.89
C TRP A 180 3.90 7.00 10.61
N ASN A 181 4.32 7.23 9.36
CA ASN A 181 5.74 7.15 9.02
C ASN A 181 6.55 8.31 9.63
N MET A 182 5.99 9.51 9.69
CA MET A 182 6.66 10.64 10.35
C MET A 182 6.75 10.44 11.88
N GLN A 183 5.74 9.87 12.53
CA GLN A 183 5.82 9.50 13.96
C GLN A 183 6.96 8.52 14.20
N LYS A 184 7.09 7.49 13.34
CA LYS A 184 8.17 6.51 13.40
C LYS A 184 9.55 7.16 13.27
N LEU A 185 9.73 8.09 12.32
CA LEU A 185 10.98 8.82 12.12
C LEU A 185 11.34 9.74 13.29
N MET A 186 10.35 10.36 13.92
CA MET A 186 10.55 11.29 15.04
C MET A 186 10.74 10.60 16.40
N GLY A 187 10.67 9.27 16.46
CA GLY A 187 10.94 8.50 17.67
C GLY A 187 9.89 8.62 18.76
N SER A 188 8.63 8.88 18.39
CA SER A 188 7.47 8.98 19.30
C SER A 188 6.71 7.66 19.42
#